data_AF-A0A5N9AQ02-F1
#
_entry.id   AF-A0A5N9AQ02-F1
#
_cell.length_a   1.000
_cell.length_b   1.000
_cell.length_c   1.000
_cell.angle_alpha   90.00
_cell.angle_beta   90.00
_cell.angle_gamma   90.00
#
_symmetry.space_group_name_H-M   'P 1'
#
loop_
_entity.id
_entity.type
_entity.pdbx_description
1 polymer ?
#
loop_
_entity_poly.entity_id
_entity_poly.type
_entity_poly.pdbx_seq_one_letter_code
_entity_poly.pdbx_strand_id
1 'polypeptide(L)'
;MLSKIASQSPFPEDESSLNADLERRWESALDGLQSAELERSLGNLDEEGYGWLREVHMYEAALVLKAMDLSKAEEISLMERVNDEIARTRIQSGGAE
;
A
#
# COMPACT_ATOMS: atom_id res chain seq x y z
N MET A 1 -10.33 -6.05 -47.44
CA MET A 1 -10.15 -6.94 -46.28
C MET A 1 -10.09 -6.08 -45.03
N LEU A 2 -11.17 -5.99 -44.26
CA LEU A 2 -11.33 -5.06 -43.11
C LEU A 2 -11.68 -5.80 -41.81
N SER A 3 -11.02 -6.93 -41.52
CA SER A 3 -11.46 -7.82 -40.44
C SER A 3 -10.43 -8.11 -39.36
N LYS A 4 -9.53 -7.17 -39.01
CA LYS A 4 -8.45 -7.51 -38.06
C LYS A 4 -7.92 -6.41 -37.14
N ILE A 5 -8.77 -5.52 -36.64
CA ILE A 5 -8.35 -4.52 -35.62
C ILE A 5 -9.30 -4.46 -34.40
N ALA A 6 -10.37 -5.27 -34.34
CA ALA A 6 -11.36 -5.20 -33.26
C ALA A 6 -11.13 -6.21 -32.12
N SER A 7 -9.88 -6.53 -31.74
CA SER A 7 -9.64 -7.64 -30.78
C SER A 7 -8.60 -7.35 -29.69
N GLN A 8 -8.24 -6.10 -29.45
CA GLN A 8 -7.46 -5.71 -28.26
C GLN A 8 -8.13 -4.53 -27.56
N SER A 9 -9.37 -4.73 -27.11
CA SER A 9 -9.78 -4.08 -25.87
C SER A 9 -9.46 -5.09 -24.77
N PRO A 10 -8.60 -4.77 -23.79
CA PRO A 10 -8.59 -5.52 -22.54
C PRO A 10 -10.04 -5.51 -22.05
N PHE A 11 -10.59 -6.68 -21.72
CA PHE A 11 -11.84 -6.70 -20.98
C PHE A 11 -11.65 -5.81 -19.73
N PRO A 12 -12.63 -4.98 -19.37
CA PRO A 12 -12.51 -4.15 -18.16
C PRO A 12 -12.21 -5.06 -16.98
N GLU A 13 -11.25 -4.66 -16.14
CA GLU A 13 -10.94 -5.40 -14.91
C GLU A 13 -12.19 -5.45 -14.03
N ASP A 14 -12.41 -6.61 -13.39
CA ASP A 14 -13.53 -6.77 -12.47
C ASP A 14 -13.20 -6.05 -11.15
N GLU A 15 -13.45 -4.75 -11.14
CA GLU A 15 -13.28 -3.88 -9.97
C GLU A 15 -14.21 -4.23 -8.80
N SER A 16 -15.18 -5.13 -9.02
CA SER A 16 -16.11 -5.63 -8.01
C SER A 16 -15.66 -6.95 -7.35
N SER A 17 -14.53 -7.51 -7.80
CA SER A 17 -13.98 -8.74 -7.27
C SER A 17 -13.44 -8.58 -5.84
N LEU A 18 -13.39 -9.69 -5.09
CA LEU A 18 -12.76 -9.73 -3.77
C LEU A 18 -11.29 -9.29 -3.82
N ASN A 19 -10.56 -9.67 -4.88
CA ASN A 19 -9.16 -9.27 -5.05
C ASN A 19 -9.01 -7.77 -5.26
N ALA A 20 -9.86 -7.16 -6.09
CA ALA A 20 -9.85 -5.70 -6.28
C ALA A 20 -10.17 -4.94 -4.99
N ASP A 21 -11.04 -5.50 -4.13
CA ASP A 21 -11.31 -4.94 -2.79
C ASP A 21 -10.11 -5.08 -1.85
N LEU A 22 -9.47 -6.25 -1.81
CA LEU A 22 -8.27 -6.49 -1.00
C LEU A 22 -7.12 -5.56 -1.46
N GLU A 23 -6.90 -5.40 -2.76
CA GLU A 23 -5.89 -4.48 -3.31
C GLU A 23 -6.18 -3.03 -2.90
N ARG A 24 -7.42 -2.58 -2.98
CA ARG A 24 -7.80 -1.24 -2.53
C ARG A 24 -7.55 -1.04 -1.03
N ARG A 25 -7.84 -2.04 -0.22
CA ARG A 25 -7.58 -2.01 1.24
C ARG A 25 -6.08 -2.02 1.55
N TRP A 26 -5.29 -2.76 0.76
CA TRP A 26 -3.84 -2.73 0.84
C TRP A 26 -3.30 -1.33 0.58
N GLU A 27 -3.66 -0.71 -0.55
CA GLU A 27 -3.23 0.64 -0.90
C GLU A 27 -3.67 1.66 0.16
N SER A 28 -4.91 1.57 0.64
CA SER A 28 -5.39 2.46 1.71
C SER A 28 -4.63 2.31 3.03
N ALA A 29 -4.17 1.10 3.38
CA ALA A 29 -3.36 0.87 4.57
C ALA A 29 -1.96 1.48 4.42
N LEU A 30 -1.36 1.38 3.22
CA LEU A 30 -0.08 2.01 2.90
C LEU A 30 -0.15 3.54 2.93
N ASP A 31 -1.20 4.12 2.32
CA ASP A 31 -1.44 5.57 2.35
C ASP A 31 -1.59 6.08 3.79
N GLY A 32 -2.26 5.31 4.65
CA GLY A 32 -2.38 5.59 6.07
C GLY A 32 -1.02 5.60 6.80
N LEU A 33 -0.16 4.62 6.52
CA LEU A 33 1.21 4.57 7.07
C LEU A 33 2.06 5.76 6.60
N GLN A 34 2.03 6.06 5.30
CA GLN A 34 2.78 7.20 4.74
C GLN A 34 2.29 8.53 5.33
N SER A 35 0.98 8.68 5.50
CA SER A 35 0.38 9.86 6.11
C SER A 35 0.80 9.99 7.57
N ALA A 36 0.77 8.91 8.36
CA ALA A 36 1.20 8.93 9.76
C ALA A 36 2.69 9.32 9.91
N GLU A 37 3.57 8.81 9.04
CA GLU A 37 4.98 9.20 9.00
C GLU A 37 5.15 10.69 8.62
N LEU A 38 4.40 11.16 7.62
CA LEU A 38 4.46 12.56 7.20
C LEU A 38 4.01 13.49 8.32
N GLU A 39 2.85 13.24 8.91
CA GLU A 39 2.28 14.05 10.00
C GLU A 39 3.20 14.04 11.24
N ARG A 40 3.86 12.91 11.52
CA ARG A 40 4.91 12.83 12.55
C ARG A 40 6.12 13.69 12.20
N SER A 41 6.60 13.65 10.95
CA SER A 41 7.75 14.44 10.51
C SER A 41 7.49 15.96 10.54
N LEU A 42 6.24 16.36 10.29
CA LEU A 42 5.78 17.75 10.38
C LEU A 42 5.57 18.22 11.82
N GLY A 43 5.65 17.33 12.81
CA GLY A 43 5.39 17.63 14.22
C GLY A 43 3.92 17.75 14.58
N ASN A 44 3.01 17.30 13.71
CA ASN A 44 1.57 17.34 13.92
C ASN A 44 1.07 16.17 14.80
N LEU A 45 1.87 15.11 14.93
CA LEU A 45 1.59 13.96 15.79
C LEU A 45 2.62 13.83 16.91
N ASP A 46 2.13 13.67 18.14
CA ASP A 46 2.93 13.21 19.26
C ASP A 46 3.25 11.70 19.14
N GLU A 47 4.10 11.19 20.04
CA GLU A 47 4.59 9.81 19.94
C GLU A 47 3.46 8.79 20.11
N GLU A 48 2.49 9.08 20.98
CA GLU A 48 1.35 8.21 21.24
C GLU A 48 0.40 8.17 20.03
N GLY A 49 0.05 9.33 19.46
CA GLY A 49 -0.81 9.42 18.28
C GLY A 49 -0.17 8.79 17.04
N TYR A 50 1.12 9.02 16.83
CA TYR A 50 1.87 8.33 15.77
C TYR A 50 1.91 6.82 16.00
N GLY A 51 2.22 6.37 17.22
CA GLY A 51 2.27 4.95 17.57
C GLY A 51 0.95 4.24 17.30
N TRP A 52 -0.17 4.85 17.70
CA TRP A 52 -1.51 4.32 17.47
C TRP A 52 -1.86 4.23 15.98
N LEU A 53 -1.66 5.31 15.20
CA LEU A 53 -1.94 5.31 13.76
C LEU A 53 -1.10 4.28 13.02
N ARG A 54 0.19 4.22 13.34
CA ARG A 54 1.10 3.24 12.77
C ARG A 54 0.66 1.82 13.08
N GLU A 55 0.29 1.52 14.32
CA GLU A 55 -0.18 0.18 14.70
C GLU A 55 -1.47 -0.22 13.97
N VAL A 56 -2.44 0.69 13.87
CA VAL A 56 -3.72 0.44 13.17
C VAL A 56 -3.49 0.11 11.69
N HIS A 57 -2.72 0.93 10.99
CA HIS A 57 -2.48 0.71 9.57
C HIS A 57 -1.56 -0.49 9.29
N MET A 58 -0.58 -0.76 10.17
CA MET A 58 0.23 -1.99 10.09
C MET A 58 -0.64 -3.24 10.31
N TYR A 59 -1.57 -3.20 11.25
CA TYR A 59 -2.48 -4.32 11.51
C TYR A 59 -3.42 -4.57 10.33
N GLU A 60 -4.00 -3.52 9.74
CA GLU A 60 -4.84 -3.63 8.55
C GLU A 60 -4.05 -4.19 7.35
N ALA A 61 -2.83 -3.69 7.11
CA ALA A 61 -1.95 -4.21 6.08
C ALA A 61 -1.65 -5.71 6.29
N ALA A 62 -1.35 -6.12 7.52
CA ALA A 62 -1.11 -7.51 7.86
C ALA A 62 -2.35 -8.40 7.68
N LEU A 63 -3.55 -7.90 7.99
CA LEU A 63 -4.80 -8.62 7.74
C LEU A 63 -5.11 -8.77 6.26
N VAL A 64 -4.90 -7.71 5.47
CA VAL A 64 -5.09 -7.75 4.01
C VAL A 64 -4.09 -8.69 3.38
N LEU A 65 -2.81 -8.61 3.76
CA LEU A 65 -1.82 -9.60 3.37
C LEU A 65 -2.26 -10.99 3.77
N LYS A 66 -2.77 -11.21 4.98
CA LYS A 66 -3.22 -12.55 5.39
C LYS A 66 -4.39 -13.06 4.55
N ALA A 67 -5.28 -12.17 4.12
CA ALA A 67 -6.41 -12.48 3.25
C ALA A 67 -5.99 -12.72 1.79
N MET A 68 -4.96 -12.02 1.32
CA MET A 68 -4.30 -12.25 0.02
C MET A 68 -3.40 -13.50 0.04
N ASP A 69 -2.77 -13.79 1.18
CA ASP A 69 -1.76 -14.83 1.45
C ASP A 69 -2.38 -16.23 1.60
N LEU A 70 -3.24 -16.56 0.65
CA LEU A 70 -3.31 -17.92 0.13
C LEU A 70 -2.06 -18.28 -0.72
N SER A 71 -0.90 -17.61 -0.53
CA SER A 71 0.38 -17.87 -1.22
C SER A 71 1.60 -17.16 -0.54
N LYS A 72 2.29 -17.86 0.36
CA LYS A 72 3.43 -17.43 1.21
C LYS A 72 4.60 -16.68 0.54
N ALA A 73 4.74 -16.78 -0.77
CA ALA A 73 5.82 -16.14 -1.52
C ALA A 73 5.56 -14.64 -1.76
N GLU A 74 4.29 -14.25 -1.80
CA GLU A 74 3.88 -12.86 -2.06
C GLU A 74 3.98 -12.00 -0.79
N GLU A 75 3.71 -12.57 0.39
CA GLU A 75 3.83 -11.90 1.70
C GLU A 75 5.25 -11.33 1.95
N ILE A 76 6.29 -12.11 1.67
CA ILE A 76 7.69 -11.72 1.89
C ILE A 76 8.07 -10.55 0.96
N SER A 77 7.68 -10.63 -0.32
CA SER A 77 7.98 -9.60 -1.31
C SER A 77 7.29 -8.27 -0.99
N LEU A 78 6.06 -8.32 -0.45
CA LEU A 78 5.31 -7.12 -0.08
C LEU A 78 5.88 -6.45 1.17
N MET A 79 6.30 -7.23 2.17
CA MET A 79 7.00 -6.73 3.36
C MET A 79 8.33 -6.04 3.02
N GLU A 80 9.07 -6.57 2.06
CA GLU A 80 10.29 -5.92 1.55
C GLU A 80 9.96 -4.57 0.89
N ARG A 81 8.91 -4.51 0.07
CA ARG A 81 8.47 -3.25 -0.57
C ARG A 81 8.01 -2.20 0.44
N VAL A 82 7.28 -2.59 1.50
CA VAL A 82 6.87 -1.66 2.57
C VAL A 82 8.10 -1.05 3.26
N ASN A 83 9.10 -1.87 3.59
CA ASN A 83 10.32 -1.37 4.21
C ASN A 83 11.10 -0.42 3.28
N ASP A 84 11.15 -0.72 1.99
CA ASP A 84 11.79 0.14 0.99
C ASP A 84 11.07 1.48 0.84
N GLU A 85 9.74 1.49 0.82
CA GLU A 85 8.95 2.72 0.68
C GLU A 85 9.10 3.62 1.91
N ILE A 86 9.07 3.03 3.12
CA ILE A 86 9.33 3.75 4.38
C ILE A 86 10.75 4.35 4.38
N ALA A 87 11.74 3.60 3.90
CA ALA A 87 13.12 4.07 3.82
C ALA A 87 13.28 5.22 2.79
N ARG A 88 12.60 5.14 1.65
CA ARG A 88 12.61 6.18 0.60
C ARG A 88 12.02 7.49 1.08
N THR A 89 10.90 7.45 1.80
CA THR A 89 10.27 8.65 2.36
C THR A 89 11.19 9.35 3.36
N ARG A 90 11.92 8.59 4.19
CA ARG A 90 12.95 9.15 5.11
C ARG A 90 14.09 9.85 4.40
N ILE A 91 14.57 9.31 3.29
CA ILE A 91 15.68 9.88 2.53
C ILE A 91 15.25 11.18 1.84
N GLN A 92 14.03 11.24 1.32
CA GLN A 92 13.50 12.43 0.65
C GLN A 92 13.21 13.58 1.62
N SER A 93 12.83 13.30 2.86
CA SER A 93 12.64 14.33 3.91
C SER A 93 13.95 14.85 4.53
N GLY A 94 15.09 14.19 4.28
CA GLY A 94 16.40 14.56 4.85
C GLY A 94 17.35 15.33 3.92
N GLY A 95 16.93 15.65 2.69
CA GLY A 95 17.76 16.25 1.64
C GLY A 95 17.62 17.77 1.48
N ALA A 96 17.39 18.50 2.55
CA ALA A 96 17.34 19.97 2.54
C ALA A 96 18.28 20.55 3.62
N GLU A 97 19.58 20.51 3.34
CA GLU A 97 20.58 21.40 3.96
C GLU A 97 21.50 21.98 2.86
#